data_AF-A0A246BPH2-F1
#
_entry.id   AF-A0A246BPH2-F1
#
_cell.length_a   1.000
_cell.length_b   1.000
_cell.length_c   1.000
_cell.angle_alpha   90.00
_cell.angle_beta   90.00
_cell.angle_gamma   90.00
#
_symmetry.space_group_name_H-M   'P 1'
#
loop_
_entity.id
_entity.type
_entity.pdbx_description
1 polymer ?
#
loop_
_entity_poly.entity_id
_entity_poly.type
_entity_poly.pdbx_seq_one_letter_code
_entity_poly.pdbx_strand_id
1 'polypeptide(L)'
;MNVKTAALALSALLSTAAPAAAQNLNLRVMAPASPGGGWDQTSRAIQTVMQDEGIAKPVQVFNVPGAGGTIGLAQLYNSKGDGNLLMTMGLVMVGAIQTNSSKVDLSRVTPIARLTGEYEVIVVPASSPYKTLGDLATAWKANNALAFAGGSAGGTDHMLVGLFAKAAGVDTKKMNYVPFSGGGETLAAVLGNQVAAGVAGYGEFEAQIKAGKLRALGISAPRAQAGIPVPTMKSQGFNVDLANWRGIVAPPGISGSQKATLVAAMDKLHASKAWKDTLKTRNWTDLYMSGSKFDVFLKLEAVRTREILKDIGLVK
;
A
#
# COMPACT_ATOMS: atom_id res chain seq x y z
N MET A 1 -7.94 -64.26 -57.10
CA MET A 1 -7.17 -63.03 -56.83
C MET A 1 -7.97 -61.84 -57.30
N ASN A 2 -8.56 -61.06 -56.39
CA ASN A 2 -9.10 -59.72 -56.69
C ASN A 2 -8.93 -58.89 -55.41
N VAL A 3 -7.97 -57.97 -55.46
CA VAL A 3 -7.55 -57.13 -54.33
C VAL A 3 -8.51 -55.95 -54.22
N LYS A 4 -9.15 -55.83 -53.06
CA LYS A 4 -9.97 -54.69 -52.64
C LYS A 4 -9.06 -53.48 -52.35
N THR A 5 -9.41 -52.31 -52.85
CA THR A 5 -8.83 -51.02 -52.41
C THR A 5 -9.94 -50.18 -51.81
N ALA A 6 -9.91 -50.03 -50.49
CA ALA A 6 -10.78 -49.15 -49.72
C ALA A 6 -10.04 -47.82 -49.50
N ALA A 7 -10.63 -46.72 -49.95
CA ALA A 7 -10.13 -45.37 -49.70
C ALA A 7 -10.70 -44.87 -48.35
N LEU A 8 -9.81 -44.66 -47.37
CA LEU A 8 -10.14 -44.11 -46.06
C LEU A 8 -10.06 -42.57 -46.13
N ALA A 9 -11.20 -41.89 -46.04
CA ALA A 9 -11.27 -40.43 -45.96
C ALA A 9 -11.01 -39.97 -44.51
N LEU A 10 -9.82 -39.44 -44.25
CA LEU A 10 -9.43 -38.87 -42.95
C LEU A 10 -10.01 -37.45 -42.82
N SER A 11 -11.12 -37.31 -42.09
CA SER A 11 -11.74 -36.02 -41.80
C SER A 11 -10.97 -35.34 -40.67
N ALA A 12 -10.20 -34.29 -40.99
CA ALA A 12 -9.52 -33.45 -40.03
C ALA A 12 -10.54 -32.61 -39.23
N LEU A 13 -10.68 -32.91 -37.94
CA LEU A 13 -11.38 -32.06 -36.97
C LEU A 13 -10.57 -30.77 -36.76
N LEU A 14 -10.95 -29.70 -37.46
CA LEU A 14 -10.52 -28.35 -37.08
C LEU A 14 -11.24 -27.95 -35.79
N SER A 15 -10.53 -28.10 -34.67
CA SER A 15 -10.90 -27.48 -33.40
C SER A 15 -10.79 -25.96 -33.54
N THR A 16 -11.88 -25.31 -33.93
CA THR A 16 -12.00 -23.85 -33.85
C THR A 16 -11.92 -23.45 -32.38
N ALA A 17 -10.77 -22.91 -31.96
CA ALA A 17 -10.67 -22.20 -30.70
C ALA A 17 -11.63 -21.01 -30.77
N ALA A 18 -12.78 -21.11 -30.10
CA ALA A 18 -13.66 -19.97 -29.91
C ALA A 18 -12.82 -18.84 -29.28
N PRO A 19 -12.96 -17.59 -29.74
CA PRO A 19 -12.38 -16.47 -28.99
C PRO A 19 -12.96 -16.58 -27.59
N ALA A 20 -12.09 -16.67 -26.59
CA ALA A 20 -12.51 -16.63 -25.19
C ALA A 20 -13.36 -15.38 -25.03
N ALA A 21 -14.69 -15.55 -24.99
CA ALA A 21 -15.61 -14.48 -24.72
C ALA A 21 -15.06 -13.80 -23.47
N ALA A 22 -14.78 -12.49 -23.56
CA ALA A 22 -14.34 -11.72 -22.42
C ALA A 22 -15.34 -12.05 -21.29
N GLN A 23 -14.89 -12.79 -20.28
CA GLN A 23 -15.74 -13.09 -19.15
C GLN A 23 -16.21 -11.73 -18.64
N ASN A 24 -17.53 -11.49 -18.66
CA ASN A 24 -18.11 -10.31 -18.02
C ASN A 24 -17.81 -10.44 -16.52
N LEU A 25 -16.64 -9.93 -16.13
CA LEU A 25 -16.11 -10.02 -14.79
C LEU A 25 -16.85 -8.96 -13.97
N ASN A 26 -17.80 -9.42 -13.16
CA ASN A 26 -18.64 -8.58 -12.33
C ASN A 26 -17.99 -8.48 -10.95
N LEU A 27 -17.40 -7.34 -10.60
CA LEU A 27 -16.62 -7.20 -9.38
C LEU A 27 -17.28 -6.30 -8.35
N ARG A 28 -17.12 -6.68 -7.08
CA ARG A 28 -17.36 -5.81 -5.93
C ARG A 28 -16.03 -5.59 -5.23
N VAL A 29 -15.68 -4.34 -4.95
CA VAL A 29 -14.43 -3.95 -4.30
C VAL A 29 -14.75 -3.32 -2.95
N MET A 30 -14.46 -4.06 -1.89
CA MET A 30 -14.54 -3.57 -0.52
C MET A 30 -13.38 -2.60 -0.26
N ALA A 31 -13.71 -1.40 0.21
CA ALA A 31 -12.76 -0.43 0.75
C ALA A 31 -12.88 -0.42 2.28
N PRO A 32 -11.89 -0.92 3.04
CA PRO A 32 -11.95 -0.98 4.51
C PRO A 32 -11.69 0.39 5.19
N ALA A 33 -12.21 1.46 4.61
CA ALA A 33 -12.01 2.85 5.01
C ALA A 33 -13.31 3.63 4.77
N SER A 34 -13.46 4.77 5.44
CA SER A 34 -14.53 5.72 5.16
C SER A 34 -14.41 6.28 3.72
N PRO A 35 -15.52 6.74 3.11
CA PRO A 35 -15.47 7.44 1.82
C PRO A 35 -14.44 8.57 1.82
N GLY A 36 -13.66 8.69 0.74
CA GLY A 36 -12.57 9.66 0.62
C GLY A 36 -11.23 9.22 1.26
N GLY A 37 -11.20 8.15 2.07
CA GLY A 37 -9.95 7.60 2.60
C GLY A 37 -9.06 6.97 1.52
N GLY A 38 -7.77 6.75 1.80
CA GLY A 38 -6.81 6.27 0.81
C GLY A 38 -7.19 4.94 0.14
N TRP A 39 -7.76 3.98 0.89
CA TRP A 39 -8.26 2.72 0.32
C TRP A 39 -9.55 2.91 -0.51
N ASP A 40 -10.43 3.85 -0.14
CA ASP A 40 -11.61 4.20 -0.94
C ASP A 40 -11.20 4.83 -2.28
N GLN A 41 -10.29 5.81 -2.24
CA GLN A 41 -9.75 6.44 -3.45
C GLN A 41 -9.06 5.42 -4.37
N THR A 42 -8.30 4.48 -3.80
CA THR A 42 -7.66 3.39 -4.57
C THR A 42 -8.70 2.46 -5.19
N SER A 43 -9.71 2.02 -4.43
CA SER A 43 -10.80 1.18 -4.94
C SER A 43 -11.58 1.86 -6.07
N ARG A 44 -11.87 3.16 -5.94
CA ARG A 44 -12.58 3.94 -6.97
C ARG A 44 -11.73 4.17 -8.22
N ALA A 45 -10.43 4.40 -8.07
CA ALA A 45 -9.50 4.46 -9.20
C ALA A 45 -9.48 3.13 -9.97
N ILE A 46 -9.42 2.00 -9.26
CA ILE A 46 -9.52 0.67 -9.86
C ILE A 46 -10.85 0.49 -10.60
N GLN A 47 -11.96 0.85 -9.95
CA GLN A 47 -13.29 0.80 -10.53
C GLN A 47 -13.38 1.58 -11.85
N THR A 48 -12.95 2.85 -11.85
CA THR A 48 -12.97 3.70 -13.04
C THR A 48 -12.13 3.07 -14.16
N VAL A 49 -10.87 2.75 -13.90
CA VAL A 49 -9.98 2.21 -14.94
C VAL A 49 -10.46 0.86 -15.47
N MET A 50 -10.92 -0.05 -14.61
CA MET A 50 -11.43 -1.34 -15.06
C MET A 50 -12.64 -1.21 -15.98
N GLN A 51 -13.53 -0.26 -15.69
CA GLN A 51 -14.71 -0.01 -16.51
C GLN A 51 -14.33 0.72 -17.80
N ASP A 52 -13.50 1.75 -17.74
CA ASP A 52 -13.15 2.53 -18.94
C ASP A 52 -12.38 1.67 -19.96
N GLU A 53 -11.48 0.80 -19.48
CA GLU A 53 -10.70 -0.12 -20.31
C GLU A 53 -11.45 -1.41 -20.67
N GLY A 54 -12.71 -1.59 -20.21
CA GLY A 54 -13.51 -2.79 -20.49
C GLY A 54 -12.94 -4.09 -19.89
N ILE A 55 -12.12 -3.98 -18.83
CA ILE A 55 -11.50 -5.12 -18.14
C ILE A 55 -12.53 -5.88 -17.31
N ALA A 56 -13.44 -5.15 -16.65
CA ALA A 56 -14.49 -5.71 -15.80
C ALA A 56 -15.70 -4.77 -15.79
N LYS A 57 -16.92 -5.30 -15.94
CA LYS A 57 -18.17 -4.54 -15.91
C LYS A 57 -19.34 -5.41 -15.45
N PRO A 58 -20.10 -5.02 -14.40
CA PRO A 58 -19.90 -3.82 -13.58
C PRO A 58 -18.78 -3.99 -12.55
N VAL A 59 -18.21 -2.88 -12.09
CA VAL A 59 -17.36 -2.83 -10.89
C VAL A 59 -18.03 -1.93 -9.86
N GLN A 60 -18.25 -2.41 -8.64
CA GLN A 60 -18.92 -1.65 -7.57
C GLN A 60 -18.03 -1.51 -6.35
N VAL A 61 -17.84 -0.28 -5.84
CA VAL A 61 -17.09 -0.01 -4.61
C VAL A 61 -18.05 0.20 -3.44
N PHE A 62 -17.76 -0.41 -2.30
CA PHE A 62 -18.48 -0.18 -1.04
C PHE A 62 -17.52 -0.10 0.14
N ASN A 63 -17.89 0.64 1.17
CA ASN A 63 -17.03 0.97 2.31
C ASN A 63 -17.36 0.13 3.55
N VAL A 64 -16.33 -0.37 4.24
CA VAL A 64 -16.45 -1.07 5.54
C VAL A 64 -15.38 -0.53 6.50
N PRO A 65 -15.61 0.64 7.13
CA PRO A 65 -14.61 1.29 7.97
C PRO A 65 -14.41 0.58 9.32
N GLY A 66 -13.27 0.85 9.96
CA GLY A 66 -13.01 0.56 11.38
C GLY A 66 -11.84 -0.38 11.65
N ALA A 67 -11.25 -0.23 12.86
CA ALA A 67 -10.16 -1.05 13.39
C ALA A 67 -8.96 -1.24 12.44
N GLY A 68 -8.56 -0.20 11.71
CA GLY A 68 -7.47 -0.28 10.72
C GLY A 68 -7.76 -1.28 9.59
N GLY A 69 -9.03 -1.54 9.29
CA GLY A 69 -9.49 -2.44 8.23
C GLY A 69 -9.72 -3.88 8.68
N THR A 70 -9.45 -4.26 9.93
CA THR A 70 -9.62 -5.66 10.36
C THR A 70 -11.09 -6.11 10.41
N ILE A 71 -12.04 -5.18 10.52
CA ILE A 71 -13.48 -5.46 10.37
C ILE A 71 -13.79 -5.94 8.94
N GLY A 72 -13.31 -5.19 7.94
CA GLY A 72 -13.43 -5.57 6.53
C GLY A 72 -12.72 -6.90 6.23
N LEU A 73 -11.54 -7.12 6.81
CA LEU A 73 -10.80 -8.38 6.67
C LEU A 73 -11.59 -9.58 7.22
N ALA A 74 -12.24 -9.44 8.38
CA ALA A 74 -13.08 -10.50 8.93
C ALA A 74 -14.31 -10.79 8.03
N GLN A 75 -14.94 -9.75 7.48
CA GLN A 75 -16.04 -9.89 6.53
C GLN A 75 -15.60 -10.57 5.22
N LEU A 76 -14.42 -10.20 4.70
CA LEU A 76 -13.84 -10.83 3.52
C LEU A 76 -13.57 -12.32 3.76
N TYR A 77 -12.98 -12.67 4.91
CA TYR A 77 -12.72 -14.05 5.30
C TYR A 77 -14.02 -14.88 5.34
N ASN A 78 -15.09 -14.31 5.88
CA ASN A 78 -16.41 -14.96 5.95
C ASN A 78 -17.11 -15.09 4.58
N SER A 79 -16.64 -14.38 3.55
CA SER A 79 -17.16 -14.46 2.18
C SER A 79 -16.50 -15.58 1.35
N LYS A 80 -16.14 -16.69 2.02
CA LYS A 80 -15.36 -17.79 1.44
C LYS A 80 -15.98 -18.30 0.13
N GLY A 81 -15.15 -18.42 -0.91
CA GLY A 81 -15.53 -18.92 -2.23
C GLY A 81 -16.10 -17.87 -3.18
N ASP A 82 -16.35 -16.65 -2.73
CA ASP A 82 -16.82 -15.57 -3.61
C ASP A 82 -15.69 -15.03 -4.50
N GLY A 83 -15.63 -15.49 -5.74
CA GLY A 83 -14.66 -15.07 -6.75
C GLY A 83 -14.89 -13.69 -7.37
N ASN A 84 -15.98 -13.02 -7.00
CA ASN A 84 -16.34 -11.69 -7.51
C ASN A 84 -16.13 -10.58 -6.47
N LEU A 85 -15.68 -10.92 -5.27
CA LEU A 85 -15.36 -9.98 -4.21
C LEU A 85 -13.84 -9.75 -4.12
N LEU A 86 -13.46 -8.49 -4.11
CA LEU A 86 -12.11 -8.02 -3.84
C LEU A 86 -12.13 -7.07 -2.64
N MET A 87 -10.98 -6.91 -2.00
CA MET A 87 -10.78 -5.92 -0.94
C MET A 87 -9.45 -5.21 -1.14
N THR A 88 -9.50 -3.88 -1.09
CA THR A 88 -8.29 -3.06 -0.98
C THR A 88 -7.71 -3.18 0.42
N MET A 89 -6.40 -3.32 0.50
CA MET A 89 -5.65 -3.43 1.76
C MET A 89 -4.27 -2.79 1.61
N GLY A 90 -3.48 -2.74 2.67
CA GLY A 90 -2.15 -2.15 2.64
C GLY A 90 -1.40 -2.31 3.95
N LEU A 91 -0.25 -1.64 4.06
CA LEU A 91 0.63 -1.70 5.23
C LEU A 91 -0.10 -1.36 6.55
N VAL A 92 -1.00 -0.38 6.53
CA VAL A 92 -1.82 0.00 7.70
C VAL A 92 -2.62 -1.19 8.24
N MET A 93 -3.18 -2.05 7.37
CA MET A 93 -3.90 -3.25 7.80
C MET A 93 -2.95 -4.28 8.40
N VAL A 94 -1.74 -4.44 7.84
CA VAL A 94 -0.72 -5.36 8.40
C VAL A 94 -0.36 -4.95 9.83
N GLY A 95 -0.19 -3.65 10.07
CA GLY A 95 0.04 -3.11 11.41
C GLY A 95 -1.16 -3.35 12.34
N ALA A 96 -2.36 -3.01 11.88
CA ALA A 96 -3.59 -3.16 12.64
C ALA A 96 -3.89 -4.62 13.05
N ILE A 97 -3.56 -5.60 12.21
CA ILE A 97 -3.68 -7.02 12.55
C ILE A 97 -2.87 -7.35 13.81
N GLN A 98 -1.65 -6.82 13.91
CA GLN A 98 -0.77 -7.05 15.06
C GLN A 98 -1.24 -6.26 16.29
N THR A 99 -1.47 -4.95 16.15
CA THR A 99 -1.84 -4.09 17.29
C THR A 99 -3.19 -4.45 17.90
N ASN A 100 -4.15 -4.88 17.08
CA ASN A 100 -5.47 -5.28 17.55
C ASN A 100 -5.55 -6.76 17.95
N SER A 101 -4.46 -7.52 17.83
CA SER A 101 -4.45 -8.98 18.04
C SER A 101 -5.60 -9.67 17.27
N SER A 102 -5.74 -9.32 15.99
CA SER A 102 -6.85 -9.80 15.16
C SER A 102 -6.86 -11.32 15.04
N LYS A 103 -8.05 -11.93 15.12
CA LYS A 103 -8.24 -13.38 14.92
C LYS A 103 -8.11 -13.82 13.46
N VAL A 104 -8.28 -12.88 12.53
CA VAL A 104 -8.11 -13.10 11.08
C VAL A 104 -6.91 -12.28 10.63
N ASP A 105 -6.01 -12.93 9.90
CA ASP A 105 -4.84 -12.32 9.28
C ASP A 105 -4.81 -12.57 7.76
N LEU A 106 -3.81 -12.00 7.09
CA LEU A 106 -3.68 -12.07 5.65
C LEU A 106 -3.24 -13.43 5.10
N SER A 107 -2.79 -14.36 5.96
CA SER A 107 -2.52 -15.74 5.54
C SER A 107 -3.82 -16.52 5.25
N ARG A 108 -4.97 -15.99 5.68
CA ARG A 108 -6.30 -16.60 5.55
C ARG A 108 -7.13 -16.02 4.41
N VAL A 109 -6.54 -15.22 3.54
CA VAL A 109 -7.19 -14.65 2.34
C VAL A 109 -6.36 -14.98 1.10
N THR A 110 -6.86 -14.64 -0.08
CA THR A 110 -6.19 -14.92 -1.35
C THR A 110 -5.54 -13.65 -1.90
N PRO A 111 -4.20 -13.51 -1.88
CA PRO A 111 -3.55 -12.32 -2.42
C PRO A 111 -3.64 -12.27 -3.96
N ILE A 112 -3.93 -11.09 -4.51
CA ILE A 112 -4.07 -10.89 -5.97
C ILE A 112 -2.90 -10.04 -6.49
N ALA A 113 -2.76 -8.80 -6.02
CA ALA A 113 -1.66 -7.93 -6.42
C ALA A 113 -1.41 -6.77 -5.43
N ARG A 114 -0.15 -6.37 -5.28
CA ARG A 114 0.23 -5.03 -4.83
C ARG A 114 0.17 -4.10 -6.03
N LEU A 115 -0.33 -2.89 -5.85
CA LEU A 115 -0.58 -1.94 -6.94
C LEU A 115 0.29 -0.69 -6.83
N THR A 116 0.18 0.00 -5.70
CA THR A 116 0.70 1.35 -5.52
C THR A 116 1.27 1.52 -4.12
N GLY A 117 1.95 2.63 -3.87
CA GLY A 117 2.16 3.17 -2.54
C GLY A 117 2.66 4.61 -2.59
N GLU A 118 2.93 5.18 -1.43
CA GLU A 118 3.67 6.42 -1.30
C GLU A 118 4.86 6.21 -0.37
N TYR A 119 5.89 7.03 -0.57
CA TYR A 119 6.98 7.14 0.38
C TYR A 119 6.70 8.27 1.35
N GLU A 120 7.05 8.04 2.60
CA GLU A 120 6.89 8.98 3.69
C GLU A 120 8.07 9.96 3.70
N VAL A 121 7.81 11.20 4.13
CA VAL A 121 8.82 12.25 4.24
C VAL A 121 8.88 12.77 5.67
N ILE A 122 10.11 12.95 6.19
CA ILE A 122 10.34 13.71 7.42
C ILE A 122 10.55 15.17 7.07
N VAL A 123 9.72 16.04 7.64
CA VAL A 123 9.78 17.49 7.44
C VAL A 123 9.96 18.22 8.77
N VAL A 124 10.48 19.44 8.68
CA VAL A 124 10.51 20.41 9.78
C VAL A 124 10.03 21.77 9.27
N PRO A 125 9.63 22.70 10.14
CA PRO A 125 9.34 24.08 9.74
C PRO A 125 10.55 24.72 9.06
N ALA A 126 10.34 25.63 8.10
CA ALA A 126 11.44 26.30 7.41
C ALA A 126 12.39 27.05 8.36
N SER A 127 11.84 27.62 9.45
CA SER A 127 12.57 28.28 10.53
C SER A 127 13.37 27.33 11.43
N SER A 128 13.14 26.02 11.35
CA SER A 128 13.80 25.02 12.19
C SER A 128 15.33 25.11 12.09
N PRO A 129 16.04 24.92 13.22
CA PRO A 129 17.50 24.84 13.23
C PRO A 129 18.01 23.59 12.49
N TYR A 130 17.20 22.54 12.35
CA TYR A 130 17.59 21.30 11.67
C TYR A 130 17.57 21.49 10.15
N LYS A 131 18.73 21.45 9.50
CA LYS A 131 18.87 21.63 8.05
C LYS A 131 18.98 20.30 7.32
N THR A 132 19.51 19.28 8.00
CA THR A 132 19.68 17.92 7.48
C THR A 132 18.99 16.89 8.37
N LEU A 133 18.80 15.67 7.84
CA LEU A 133 18.32 14.56 8.66
C LEU A 133 19.33 14.18 9.76
N GLY A 134 20.63 14.40 9.52
CA GLY A 134 21.70 14.21 10.51
C GLY A 134 21.64 15.19 11.68
N ASP A 135 21.29 16.45 11.41
CA ASP A 135 21.09 17.46 12.47
C ASP A 135 19.95 17.05 13.41
N LEU A 136 18.83 16.63 12.81
CA LEU A 136 17.67 16.15 13.56
C LEU A 136 18.01 14.89 14.37
N ALA A 137 18.71 13.93 13.77
CA ALA A 137 19.16 12.72 14.47
C ALA A 137 20.07 13.04 15.66
N THR A 138 21.00 13.97 15.49
CA THR A 138 21.94 14.39 16.54
C THR A 138 21.20 15.06 17.69
N ALA A 139 20.29 15.99 17.39
CA ALA A 139 19.45 16.65 18.39
C ALA A 139 18.54 15.65 19.13
N TRP A 140 17.99 14.67 18.41
CA TRP A 140 17.10 13.68 18.99
C TRP A 140 17.82 12.69 19.91
N LYS A 141 19.05 12.27 19.58
CA LYS A 141 19.91 11.50 20.49
C LYS A 141 20.18 12.25 21.81
N ALA A 142 20.40 13.56 21.73
CA ALA A 142 20.69 14.39 22.89
C ALA A 142 19.44 14.69 23.73
N ASN A 143 18.26 14.71 23.11
CA ASN A 143 16.98 14.99 23.76
C ASN A 143 15.87 14.05 23.21
N ASN A 144 15.60 12.98 23.95
CA ASN A 144 14.56 12.01 23.60
C ASN A 144 13.13 12.58 23.69
N ALA A 145 12.93 13.75 24.31
CA ALA A 145 11.64 14.44 24.37
C ALA A 145 11.28 15.18 23.07
N LEU A 146 12.21 15.25 22.10
CA LEU A 146 11.95 15.86 20.78
C LEU A 146 10.75 15.15 20.12
N ALA A 147 9.68 15.91 19.91
CA ALA A 147 8.40 15.39 19.45
C ALA A 147 8.37 15.23 17.92
N PHE A 148 7.95 14.05 17.46
CA PHE A 148 7.55 13.78 16.08
C PHE A 148 6.03 13.68 15.99
N ALA A 149 5.41 14.39 15.05
CA ALA A 149 4.00 14.20 14.71
C ALA A 149 3.85 13.32 13.47
N GLY A 150 2.77 12.54 13.43
CA GLY A 150 2.37 11.77 12.25
C GLY A 150 0.97 11.20 12.44
N GLY A 151 0.52 10.40 11.49
CA GLY A 151 -0.75 9.69 11.56
C GLY A 151 -0.86 8.70 12.72
N SER A 152 -1.96 7.94 12.74
CA SER A 152 -2.34 7.06 13.85
C SER A 152 -1.20 6.21 14.42
N ALA A 153 -1.22 6.00 15.74
CA ALA A 153 -0.24 5.14 16.39
C ALA A 153 -0.25 3.71 15.80
N GLY A 154 0.93 3.16 15.52
CA GLY A 154 1.08 1.86 14.84
C GLY A 154 0.87 1.92 13.33
N GLY A 155 0.53 3.08 12.77
CA GLY A 155 0.48 3.33 11.33
C GLY A 155 1.87 3.53 10.71
N THR A 156 1.89 3.79 9.41
CA THR A 156 3.12 3.90 8.61
C THR A 156 4.05 5.01 9.10
N ASP A 157 3.51 6.16 9.46
CA ASP A 157 4.28 7.29 9.99
C ASP A 157 4.99 6.94 11.29
N HIS A 158 4.27 6.31 12.23
CA HIS A 158 4.84 5.86 13.50
C HIS A 158 5.93 4.79 13.28
N MET A 159 5.68 3.84 12.37
CA MET A 159 6.68 2.84 11.98
C MET A 159 7.93 3.47 11.37
N LEU A 160 7.78 4.51 10.53
CA LEU A 160 8.92 5.23 9.94
C LEU A 160 9.73 5.95 11.01
N VAL A 161 9.06 6.66 11.93
CA VAL A 161 9.73 7.33 13.06
C VAL A 161 10.51 6.31 13.89
N GLY A 162 9.94 5.12 14.13
CA GLY A 162 10.62 4.01 14.79
C GLY A 162 11.85 3.50 14.05
N LEU A 163 11.73 3.27 12.74
CA LEU A 163 12.85 2.86 11.90
C LEU A 163 13.97 3.92 11.88
N PHE A 164 13.59 5.20 11.80
CA PHE A 164 14.54 6.30 11.87
C PHE A 164 15.18 6.41 13.26
N ALA A 165 14.43 6.29 14.35
CA ALA A 165 14.95 6.26 15.71
C ALA A 165 16.01 5.16 15.85
N LYS A 166 15.71 3.93 15.41
CA LYS A 166 16.64 2.80 15.43
C LYS A 166 17.91 3.09 14.63
N ALA A 167 17.76 3.57 13.40
CA ALA A 167 18.90 3.92 12.54
C ALA A 167 19.73 5.10 13.11
N ALA A 168 19.05 6.01 13.80
CA ALA A 168 19.64 7.13 14.52
C ALA A 168 20.07 6.75 15.94
N GLY A 169 20.11 5.48 16.35
CA GLY A 169 20.56 5.07 17.69
C GLY A 169 19.79 5.70 18.85
N VAL A 170 18.53 6.11 18.63
CA VAL A 170 17.60 6.60 19.66
C VAL A 170 16.82 5.40 20.22
N ASP A 171 16.55 5.40 21.52
CA ASP A 171 15.70 4.40 22.17
C ASP A 171 14.26 4.48 21.61
N THR A 172 13.91 3.52 20.77
CA THR A 172 12.64 3.43 20.05
C THR A 172 11.43 3.34 20.97
N LYS A 173 11.60 2.90 22.22
CA LYS A 173 10.49 2.78 23.19
C LYS A 173 10.25 4.04 24.00
N LYS A 174 11.20 4.99 23.96
CA LYS A 174 11.12 6.28 24.68
C LYS A 174 10.92 7.47 23.75
N MET A 175 10.69 7.22 22.47
CA MET A 175 10.44 8.29 21.51
C MET A 175 9.13 9.02 21.83
N ASN A 176 9.17 10.34 21.71
CA ASN A 176 7.98 11.17 21.83
C ASN A 176 7.26 11.25 20.47
N TYR A 177 6.33 10.33 20.24
CA TYR A 177 5.47 10.32 19.05
C TYR A 177 4.08 10.87 19.37
N VAL A 178 3.65 11.89 18.64
CA VAL A 178 2.35 12.54 18.78
C VAL A 178 1.45 12.09 17.63
N PRO A 179 0.49 11.16 17.86
CA PRO A 179 -0.39 10.65 16.83
C PRO A 179 -1.52 11.63 16.51
N PHE A 180 -1.83 11.77 15.23
CA PHE A 180 -2.96 12.51 14.70
C PHE A 180 -3.83 11.61 13.81
N SER A 181 -5.02 12.10 13.45
CA SER A 181 -5.97 11.35 12.61
C SER A 181 -5.51 11.22 11.15
N GLY A 182 -4.57 12.07 10.70
CA GLY A 182 -4.00 12.07 9.35
C GLY A 182 -3.06 13.26 9.11
N GLY A 183 -2.44 13.34 7.92
CA GLY A 183 -1.38 14.31 7.65
C GLY A 183 -1.82 15.77 7.63
N GLY A 184 -3.11 16.09 7.49
CA GLY A 184 -3.62 17.47 7.60
C GLY A 184 -3.48 18.06 9.02
N GLU A 185 -3.81 17.28 10.05
CA GLU A 185 -3.61 17.68 11.45
C GLU A 185 -2.12 17.72 11.79
N THR A 186 -1.35 16.73 11.32
CA THR A 186 0.12 16.72 11.43
C THR A 186 0.73 17.97 10.82
N LEU A 187 0.29 18.37 9.63
CA LEU A 187 0.78 19.56 8.93
C LEU A 187 0.54 20.81 9.76
N ALA A 188 -0.66 20.97 10.32
CA ALA A 188 -1.00 22.11 11.17
C ALA A 188 -0.11 22.16 12.42
N ALA A 189 0.12 21.02 13.08
CA ALA A 189 0.99 20.94 14.25
C ALA A 189 2.44 21.33 13.94
N VAL A 190 2.97 20.88 12.79
CA VAL A 190 4.32 21.24 12.34
C VAL A 190 4.40 22.73 12.01
N LEU A 191 3.49 23.25 11.18
CA LEU A 191 3.48 24.68 10.82
C LEU A 191 3.30 25.60 12.03
N GLY A 192 2.57 25.14 13.05
CA GLY A 192 2.40 25.83 14.34
C GLY A 192 3.58 25.70 15.30
N ASN A 193 4.67 25.03 14.91
CA ASN A 193 5.83 24.72 15.76
C ASN A 193 5.46 23.98 17.08
N GLN A 194 4.37 23.19 17.06
CA GLN A 194 3.95 22.41 18.23
C GLN A 194 4.80 21.14 18.41
N VAL A 195 5.42 20.68 17.33
CA VAL A 195 6.33 19.54 17.29
C VAL A 195 7.62 19.92 16.55
N ALA A 196 8.69 19.18 16.79
CA ALA A 196 9.98 19.45 16.18
C ALA A 196 10.07 18.95 14.73
N ALA A 197 9.40 17.84 14.42
CA ALA A 197 9.34 17.24 13.10
C ALA A 197 7.97 16.61 12.81
N GLY A 198 7.61 16.54 11.54
CA GLY A 198 6.41 15.85 11.06
C GLY A 198 6.73 14.75 10.07
N VAL A 199 5.88 13.74 10.03
CA VAL A 199 5.93 12.61 9.10
C VAL A 199 4.56 12.40 8.48
N ALA A 200 4.54 12.28 7.16
CA ALA A 200 3.39 11.87 6.36
C ALA A 200 3.85 11.50 4.94
N GLY A 201 2.92 11.08 4.09
CA GLY A 201 3.20 10.82 2.68
C GLY A 201 3.68 12.09 1.99
N TYR A 202 4.68 12.00 1.11
CA TYR A 202 5.25 13.18 0.45
C TYR A 202 4.19 14.11 -0.17
N GLY A 203 3.18 13.54 -0.84
CA GLY A 203 2.11 14.30 -1.48
C GLY A 203 1.29 15.16 -0.51
N GLU A 204 1.19 14.78 0.77
CA GLU A 204 0.45 15.55 1.78
C GLU A 204 1.19 16.83 2.20
N PHE A 205 2.52 16.83 2.14
CA PHE A 205 3.35 17.99 2.48
C PHE A 205 3.91 18.71 1.26
N GLU A 206 3.77 18.15 0.05
CA GLU A 206 4.40 18.64 -1.18
C GLU A 206 4.14 20.13 -1.43
N ALA A 207 2.90 20.58 -1.30
CA ALA A 207 2.54 21.98 -1.52
C ALA A 207 3.27 22.93 -0.57
N GLN A 208 3.39 22.55 0.71
CA GLN A 208 4.05 23.38 1.74
C GLN A 208 5.57 23.31 1.67
N ILE A 209 6.13 22.18 1.21
CA ILE A 209 7.54 22.07 0.85
C ILE A 209 7.85 22.99 -0.33
N LYS A 210 7.06 22.95 -1.41
CA LYS A 210 7.23 23.83 -2.59
C LYS A 210 7.04 25.31 -2.25
N ALA A 211 6.14 25.64 -1.33
CA ALA A 211 5.93 26.99 -0.83
C ALA A 211 7.05 27.48 0.13
N GLY A 212 8.04 26.64 0.44
CA GLY A 212 9.13 26.99 1.35
C GLY A 212 8.72 27.15 2.81
N LYS A 213 7.54 26.65 3.20
CA LYS A 213 7.05 26.67 4.58
C LYS A 213 7.58 25.50 5.40
N LEU A 214 7.82 24.37 4.74
CA LEU A 214 8.46 23.19 5.32
C LEU A 214 9.78 22.89 4.61
N ARG A 215 10.75 22.37 5.36
CA ARG A 215 11.97 21.76 4.84
C ARG A 215 11.83 20.23 4.93
N ALA A 216 11.88 19.56 3.79
CA ALA A 216 11.97 18.10 3.74
C ALA A 216 13.41 17.66 4.01
N LEU A 217 13.61 16.86 5.07
CA LEU A 217 14.92 16.38 5.50
C LEU A 217 15.28 15.03 4.90
N GLY A 218 14.29 14.17 4.66
CA GLY A 218 14.53 12.88 4.03
C GLY A 218 13.26 12.14 3.66
N ILE A 219 13.30 11.42 2.55
CA ILE A 219 12.21 10.57 2.07
C ILE A 219 12.56 9.09 2.28
N SER A 220 11.58 8.27 2.66
CA SER A 220 11.74 6.83 2.96
C SER A 220 11.87 5.93 1.72
N ALA A 221 12.12 6.53 0.55
CA ALA A 221 12.30 5.80 -0.69
C ALA A 221 13.65 5.08 -0.72
N PRO A 222 13.74 3.87 -1.30
CA PRO A 222 14.99 3.12 -1.39
C PRO A 222 15.99 3.78 -2.35
N ARG A 223 15.52 4.63 -3.27
CA ARG A 223 16.28 5.38 -4.28
C ARG A 223 15.62 6.72 -4.53
N ALA A 224 16.36 7.67 -5.10
CA ALA A 224 15.82 8.98 -5.49
C ALA A 224 14.57 8.82 -6.37
N GLN A 225 13.57 9.66 -6.13
CA GLN A 225 12.28 9.61 -6.83
C GLN A 225 12.23 10.74 -7.88
N ALA A 226 11.78 10.41 -9.08
CA ALA A 226 11.66 11.39 -10.15
C ALA A 226 10.68 12.51 -9.76
N GLY A 227 11.07 13.77 -9.96
CA GLY A 227 10.24 14.94 -9.63
C GLY A 227 10.17 15.29 -8.14
N ILE A 228 10.82 14.53 -7.26
CA ILE A 228 10.87 14.80 -5.82
C ILE A 228 12.30 15.20 -5.43
N PRO A 229 12.59 16.50 -5.23
CA PRO A 229 13.94 17.00 -4.90
C PRO A 229 14.25 16.82 -3.40
N VAL A 230 14.04 15.63 -2.87
CA VAL A 230 14.30 15.28 -1.46
C VAL A 230 15.28 14.10 -1.41
N PRO A 231 16.40 14.21 -0.68
CA PRO A 231 17.34 13.10 -0.55
C PRO A 231 16.69 11.92 0.18
N THR A 232 17.05 10.70 -0.20
CA THR A 232 16.56 9.52 0.53
C THR A 232 17.23 9.44 1.90
N MET A 233 16.55 8.89 2.90
CA MET A 233 17.16 8.63 4.21
C MET A 233 18.40 7.72 4.06
N LYS A 234 18.31 6.73 3.15
CA LYS A 234 19.40 5.80 2.83
C LYS A 234 20.64 6.49 2.26
N SER A 235 20.47 7.47 1.36
CA SER A 235 21.60 8.25 0.81
C SER A 235 22.30 9.12 1.86
N GLN A 236 21.63 9.39 2.98
CA GLN A 236 22.14 10.17 4.11
C GLN A 236 22.73 9.29 5.23
N GLY A 237 22.91 7.98 4.99
CA GLY A 237 23.51 7.05 5.95
C GLY A 237 22.53 6.38 6.92
N PHE A 238 21.23 6.66 6.82
CA PHE A 238 20.20 6.00 7.63
C PHE A 238 19.56 4.87 6.82
N ASN A 239 19.82 3.61 7.17
CA ASN A 239 19.24 2.46 6.46
C ASN A 239 17.74 2.30 6.77
N VAL A 240 16.95 3.22 6.24
CA VAL A 240 15.49 3.32 6.41
C VAL A 240 14.87 3.35 5.03
N ASP A 241 13.98 2.40 4.80
CA ASP A 241 13.00 2.47 3.73
C ASP A 241 11.64 2.03 4.28
N LEU A 242 10.57 2.60 3.74
CA LEU A 242 9.19 2.22 4.06
C LEU A 242 8.29 2.81 2.99
N ALA A 243 7.32 2.04 2.50
CA ALA A 243 6.28 2.56 1.63
C ALA A 243 4.91 2.29 2.25
N ASN A 244 4.02 3.26 2.21
CA ASN A 244 2.60 3.05 2.50
C ASN A 244 1.93 2.41 1.28
N TRP A 245 2.19 1.12 1.09
CA TRP A 245 1.73 0.39 -0.09
C TRP A 245 0.28 -0.09 0.05
N ARG A 246 -0.36 -0.28 -1.10
CA ARG A 246 -1.74 -0.77 -1.24
C ARG A 246 -1.79 -1.91 -2.24
N GLY A 247 -2.67 -2.87 -1.94
CA GLY A 247 -2.88 -4.05 -2.75
C GLY A 247 -4.32 -4.54 -2.67
N ILE A 248 -4.57 -5.64 -3.37
CA ILE A 248 -5.86 -6.29 -3.52
C ILE A 248 -5.74 -7.74 -3.08
N VAL A 249 -6.71 -8.14 -2.25
CA VAL A 249 -6.94 -9.53 -1.86
C VAL A 249 -8.38 -9.95 -2.17
N ALA A 250 -8.60 -11.25 -2.30
CA ALA A 250 -9.90 -11.88 -2.49
C ALA A 250 -10.21 -12.83 -1.31
N PRO A 251 -11.46 -13.26 -1.12
CA PRO A 251 -11.81 -14.25 -0.11
C PRO A 251 -10.99 -15.53 -0.19
N PRO A 252 -10.85 -16.28 0.92
CA PRO A 252 -10.32 -17.64 0.86
C PRO A 252 -11.24 -18.55 0.04
N GLY A 253 -10.69 -19.66 -0.46
CA GLY A 253 -11.49 -20.73 -1.06
C GLY A 253 -11.97 -20.48 -2.49
N ILE A 254 -11.55 -19.40 -3.15
CA ILE A 254 -11.72 -19.25 -4.60
C ILE A 254 -10.86 -20.28 -5.34
N SER A 255 -11.29 -20.72 -6.52
CA SER A 255 -10.56 -21.68 -7.33
C SER A 255 -9.26 -21.09 -7.89
N GLY A 256 -8.32 -21.97 -8.28
CA GLY A 256 -7.09 -21.53 -8.97
C GLY A 256 -7.38 -20.76 -10.26
N SER A 257 -8.43 -21.15 -11.01
CA SER A 257 -8.86 -20.42 -12.21
C SER A 257 -9.43 -19.04 -11.89
N GLN A 258 -10.22 -18.90 -10.81
CA GLN A 258 -10.71 -17.60 -10.35
C GLN A 258 -9.55 -16.69 -9.91
N LYS A 259 -8.59 -17.20 -9.12
CA LYS A 259 -7.38 -16.43 -8.76
C LYS A 259 -6.63 -15.98 -10.01
N ALA A 260 -6.44 -16.86 -10.99
CA ALA A 260 -5.75 -16.53 -12.24
C ALA A 260 -6.48 -15.44 -13.05
N THR A 261 -7.82 -15.52 -13.16
CA THR A 261 -8.63 -14.48 -13.80
C THR A 261 -8.49 -13.12 -13.12
N LEU A 262 -8.54 -13.08 -11.78
CA LEU A 262 -8.39 -11.84 -11.01
C LEU A 262 -6.98 -11.24 -11.12
N VAL A 263 -5.94 -12.08 -11.11
CA VAL A 263 -4.56 -11.65 -11.35
C VAL A 263 -4.42 -11.06 -12.75
N ALA A 264 -4.93 -11.74 -13.77
CA ALA A 264 -4.88 -11.26 -15.15
C ALA A 264 -5.65 -9.93 -15.35
N ALA A 265 -6.75 -9.72 -14.61
CA ALA A 265 -7.46 -8.45 -14.62
C ALA A 265 -6.61 -7.31 -14.02
N MET A 266 -5.88 -7.57 -12.93
CA MET A 266 -4.95 -6.60 -12.35
C MET A 266 -3.74 -6.33 -13.26
N ASP A 267 -3.22 -7.35 -13.94
CA ASP A 267 -2.11 -7.20 -14.90
C ASP A 267 -2.54 -6.31 -16.07
N LYS A 268 -3.75 -6.51 -16.61
CA LYS A 268 -4.34 -5.66 -17.65
C LYS A 268 -4.55 -4.22 -17.16
N LEU A 269 -5.07 -4.05 -15.96
CA LEU A 269 -5.26 -2.73 -15.35
C LEU A 269 -3.91 -2.00 -15.23
N HIS A 270 -2.88 -2.67 -14.68
CA HIS A 270 -1.55 -2.09 -14.53
C HIS A 270 -0.91 -1.70 -15.86
N ALA A 271 -1.07 -2.53 -16.90
CA ALA A 271 -0.51 -2.27 -18.21
C ALA A 271 -1.15 -1.06 -18.93
N SER A 272 -2.41 -0.73 -18.59
CA SER A 272 -3.20 0.32 -19.25
C SER A 272 -2.57 1.72 -19.13
N LYS A 273 -2.87 2.57 -20.12
CA LYS A 273 -2.48 3.98 -20.06
C LYS A 273 -3.26 4.71 -18.98
N ALA A 274 -4.56 4.42 -18.84
CA ALA A 274 -5.41 5.05 -17.83
C ALA A 274 -4.91 4.83 -16.40
N TRP A 275 -4.41 3.63 -16.07
CA TRP A 275 -3.79 3.39 -14.76
C TRP A 275 -2.50 4.18 -14.56
N LYS A 276 -1.61 4.20 -15.57
CA LYS A 276 -0.35 4.97 -15.50
C LYS A 276 -0.60 6.48 -15.33
N ASP A 277 -1.59 7.02 -16.02
CA ASP A 277 -2.02 8.41 -15.87
C ASP A 277 -2.64 8.66 -14.48
N THR A 278 -3.40 7.70 -13.96
CA THR A 278 -3.94 7.75 -12.60
C THR A 278 -2.82 7.80 -11.57
N LEU A 279 -1.82 6.93 -11.68
CA LEU A 279 -0.66 6.92 -10.78
C LEU A 279 0.04 8.28 -10.78
N LYS A 280 0.29 8.84 -11.97
CA LYS A 280 0.91 10.17 -12.12
C LYS A 280 0.06 11.28 -11.49
N THR A 281 -1.24 11.30 -11.77
CA THR A 281 -2.15 12.34 -11.27
C THR A 281 -2.29 12.30 -9.75
N ARG A 282 -2.21 11.10 -9.16
CA ARG A 282 -2.32 10.88 -7.71
C ARG A 282 -0.98 10.93 -6.98
N ASN A 283 0.14 11.15 -7.68
CA ASN A 283 1.51 11.04 -7.14
C ASN A 283 1.75 9.70 -6.42
N TRP A 284 1.23 8.63 -7.01
CA TRP A 284 1.34 7.27 -6.53
C TRP A 284 2.55 6.57 -7.16
N THR A 285 3.38 5.96 -6.31
CA THR A 285 4.50 5.15 -6.76
C THR A 285 3.98 3.83 -7.32
N ASP A 286 4.41 3.49 -8.52
CA ASP A 286 4.17 2.16 -9.09
C ASP A 286 4.97 1.11 -8.31
N LEU A 287 4.25 0.30 -7.54
CA LEU A 287 4.82 -0.79 -6.74
C LEU A 287 4.29 -2.14 -7.21
N TYR A 288 3.87 -2.24 -8.48
CA TYR A 288 3.13 -3.40 -8.96
C TYR A 288 3.85 -4.73 -8.77
N MET A 289 3.11 -5.69 -8.23
CA MET A 289 3.55 -7.06 -8.03
C MET A 289 2.32 -7.95 -7.89
N SER A 290 2.16 -8.96 -8.74
CA SER A 290 0.98 -9.82 -8.75
C SER A 290 1.27 -11.29 -8.44
N GLY A 291 0.21 -12.04 -8.12
CA GLY A 291 0.22 -13.48 -7.94
C GLY A 291 1.18 -13.96 -6.83
N SER A 292 1.96 -15.00 -7.12
CA SER A 292 2.85 -15.65 -6.15
C SER A 292 3.91 -14.72 -5.57
N LYS A 293 4.36 -13.71 -6.32
CA LYS A 293 5.30 -12.70 -5.81
C LYS A 293 4.66 -11.90 -4.67
N PHE A 294 3.39 -11.54 -4.82
CA PHE A 294 2.66 -10.82 -3.77
C PHE A 294 2.38 -11.71 -2.56
N ASP A 295 2.10 -13.00 -2.76
CA ASP A 295 1.96 -13.97 -1.67
C ASP A 295 3.23 -14.00 -0.78
N VAL A 296 4.42 -14.02 -1.39
CA VAL A 296 5.71 -13.99 -0.68
C VAL A 296 5.92 -12.64 0.01
N PHE A 297 5.66 -11.53 -0.70
CA PHE A 297 5.79 -10.19 -0.14
C PHE A 297 4.96 -10.01 1.13
N LEU A 298 3.69 -10.43 1.14
CA LEU A 298 2.82 -10.29 2.32
C LEU A 298 3.33 -11.06 3.54
N LYS A 299 3.92 -12.24 3.34
CA LYS A 299 4.51 -13.01 4.44
C LYS A 299 5.69 -12.28 5.06
N LEU A 300 6.59 -11.78 4.22
CA LEU A 300 7.76 -11.01 4.66
C LEU A 300 7.35 -9.71 5.34
N GLU A 301 6.35 -9.02 4.78
CA GLU A 301 5.88 -7.75 5.32
C GLU A 301 5.15 -7.92 6.65
N ALA A 302 4.44 -9.04 6.86
CA ALA A 302 3.85 -9.36 8.16
C ALA A 302 4.92 -9.55 9.25
N VAL A 303 6.02 -10.25 8.93
CA VAL A 303 7.15 -10.43 9.85
C VAL A 303 7.82 -9.08 10.13
N ARG A 304 8.20 -8.35 9.08
CA ARG A 304 8.84 -7.03 9.18
C ARG A 304 8.01 -6.06 10.00
N THR A 305 6.70 -5.98 9.73
CA THR A 305 5.78 -5.09 10.45
C THR A 305 5.71 -5.46 11.92
N ARG A 306 5.61 -6.75 12.25
CA ARG A 306 5.61 -7.21 13.63
C ARG A 306 6.90 -6.84 14.35
N GLU A 307 8.06 -7.03 13.72
CA GLU A 307 9.36 -6.66 14.30
C GLU A 307 9.45 -5.16 14.58
N ILE A 308 9.07 -4.31 13.61
CA ILE A 308 9.05 -2.85 13.80
C ILE A 308 8.14 -2.48 14.96
N LEU A 309 6.92 -3.03 15.02
CA LEU A 309 5.96 -2.74 16.09
C LEU A 309 6.45 -3.21 17.47
N LYS A 310 7.20 -4.32 17.54
CA LYS A 310 7.84 -4.77 18.79
C LYS A 310 8.96 -3.82 19.22
N ASP A 311 9.78 -3.40 18.27
CA ASP A 311 10.91 -2.49 18.51
C ASP A 311 10.42 -1.16 19.07
N ILE A 312 9.32 -0.61 18.55
CA ILE A 312 8.69 0.62 19.07
C ILE A 312 7.77 0.39 20.27
N GLY A 313 7.65 -0.85 20.76
CA GLY A 313 6.92 -1.17 21.99
C GLY A 313 5.39 -1.22 21.89
N LEU A 314 4.82 -1.26 20.67
CA LEU A 314 3.37 -1.32 20.48
C LEU A 314 2.79 -2.74 20.52
N VAL A 315 3.62 -3.77 20.31
CA VAL A 315 3.21 -5.18 20.41
C VAL A 315 4.26 -6.02 21.13
N LYS A 316 3.86 -7.19 21.64
CA LYS A 316 4.72 -8.14 22.36
C LYS A 316 5.41 -9.15 21.45
#